data_AF-A0A423LWM8-F1
#
_entry.id   AF-A0A423LWM8-F1
#
_cell.length_a   1.000
_cell.length_b   1.000
_cell.length_c   1.000
_cell.angle_alpha   90.00
_cell.angle_beta   90.00
_cell.angle_gamma   90.00
#
_symmetry.space_group_name_H-M   'P 1'
#
loop_
_entity.id
_entity.type
_entity.pdbx_description
1 polymer ?
#
loop_
_entity_poly.entity_id
_entity_poly.type
_entity_poly.pdbx_seq_one_letter_code
_entity_poly.pdbx_strand_id
1 'polypeptide(L)'
;MAVMGSGIQARQQLWGLSSVRNIESLSLWSRSRQNALRIAQEARERWLPDCEIRVLDEPDEAIRNATLIATTTASCHPIARFDSLRKGVHINCMGAHTQEQREIPRHILEGSTLIVENRETACAEAGEWHRNAFEIPSLLNADSLLENTTIFSSTGHAFYDLVTTSYLLRKLQSTTA
;
A
#
# COMPACT_ATOMS: atom_id res chain seq x y z
N MET A 1 8.12 -4.37 7.75
CA MET A 1 7.24 -3.59 6.85
C MET A 1 7.86 -2.22 6.60
N ALA A 2 7.58 -1.60 5.45
CA ALA A 2 7.94 -0.21 5.16
C ALA A 2 6.69 0.60 4.78
N VAL A 3 6.62 1.85 5.23
CA VAL A 3 5.58 2.81 4.81
C VAL A 3 6.25 4.07 4.29
N MET A 4 5.96 4.38 3.03
CA MET A 4 6.49 5.53 2.31
C MET A 4 5.40 6.59 2.21
N GLY A 5 5.60 7.70 2.91
CA GLY A 5 4.60 8.75 3.10
C GLY A 5 4.13 8.87 4.55
N SER A 6 3.50 10.00 4.86
CA SER A 6 3.08 10.35 6.22
C SER A 6 1.68 10.99 6.25
N GLY A 7 0.91 10.80 5.18
CA GLY A 7 -0.42 11.38 4.98
C GLY A 7 -1.55 10.55 5.60
N ILE A 8 -2.77 10.77 5.10
CA ILE A 8 -3.96 10.02 5.54
C ILE A 8 -3.82 8.54 5.14
N GLN A 9 -3.43 8.26 3.89
CA GLN A 9 -3.27 6.89 3.40
C GLN A 9 -2.21 6.11 4.18
N ALA A 10 -1.10 6.74 4.60
CA ALA A 10 -0.10 6.10 5.46
C ALA A 10 -0.72 5.58 6.78
N ARG A 11 -1.60 6.36 7.40
CA ARG A 11 -2.30 5.96 8.64
C ARG A 11 -3.27 4.82 8.39
N GLN A 12 -4.02 4.87 7.28
CA GLN A 12 -4.96 3.81 6.93
C GLN A 12 -4.24 2.50 6.63
N GLN A 13 -3.09 2.55 5.94
CA GLN A 13 -2.25 1.38 5.69
C GLN A 13 -1.70 0.81 6.99
N LEU A 14 -1.19 1.64 7.91
CA LEU A 14 -0.74 1.18 9.22
C LEU A 14 -1.86 0.47 9.99
N TRP A 15 -3.04 1.08 10.07
CA TRP A 15 -4.19 0.52 10.77
C TRP A 15 -4.71 -0.78 10.14
N GLY A 16 -4.88 -0.79 8.82
CA GLY A 16 -5.38 -1.96 8.09
C GLY A 16 -4.40 -3.14 8.17
N LEU A 17 -3.11 -2.87 7.92
CA LEU A 17 -2.09 -3.92 7.90
C LEU A 17 -1.81 -4.49 9.31
N SER A 18 -1.80 -3.65 10.34
CA SER A 18 -1.65 -4.14 11.73
C SER A 18 -2.83 -5.01 12.18
N SER A 19 -3.99 -4.88 11.54
CA SER A 19 -5.18 -5.66 11.86
C SER A 19 -5.17 -7.06 11.23
N VAL A 20 -4.32 -7.30 10.23
CA VAL A 20 -4.29 -8.56 9.46
C VAL A 20 -2.91 -9.22 9.42
N ARG A 21 -1.88 -8.60 10.00
CA ARG A 21 -0.51 -9.11 10.08
C ARG A 21 0.13 -8.73 11.42
N ASN A 22 0.92 -9.65 11.97
CA ASN A 22 1.83 -9.31 13.06
C ASN A 22 3.05 -8.57 12.49
N ILE A 23 3.24 -7.31 12.86
CA ILE A 23 4.33 -6.47 12.34
C ILE A 23 5.39 -6.27 13.43
N GLU A 24 6.51 -6.98 13.29
CA GLU A 24 7.62 -6.91 14.26
C GLU A 24 8.51 -5.68 14.06
N SER A 25 8.63 -5.21 12.81
CA SER A 25 9.43 -4.03 12.48
C SER A 25 8.76 -3.16 11.42
N LEU A 26 8.88 -1.84 11.60
CA LEU A 26 8.38 -0.82 10.70
C LEU A 26 9.49 0.19 10.37
N SER A 27 9.77 0.33 9.08
CA SER A 27 10.56 1.45 8.54
C SER A 27 9.62 2.52 7.97
N LEU A 28 9.83 3.77 8.35
CA LEU A 28 9.06 4.91 7.89
C LEU A 28 9.95 5.89 7.15
N TRP A 29 9.48 6.35 6.00
CA TRP A 29 10.11 7.45 5.27
C TRP A 29 9.06 8.43 4.75
N SER A 30 9.38 9.72 4.80
CA SER A 30 8.59 10.78 4.18
C SER A 30 9.52 11.95 3.89
N ARG A 31 9.22 12.72 2.83
CA ARG A 31 9.92 13.99 2.52
C ARG A 31 10.03 14.92 3.73
N SER A 32 9.00 14.92 4.59
CA SER A 32 9.05 15.62 5.87
C SER A 32 9.35 14.63 6.99
N ARG A 33 10.60 14.64 7.47
CA ARG A 33 11.03 13.83 8.62
C ARG A 33 10.17 14.07 9.85
N GLN A 34 9.79 15.33 10.12
CA GLN A 34 8.90 15.67 11.24
C GLN A 34 7.54 14.97 11.13
N ASN A 35 7.00 14.86 9.92
CA ASN A 35 5.74 14.13 9.71
C ASN A 35 5.91 12.62 9.87
N ALA A 36 7.04 12.06 9.43
CA ALA A 36 7.38 10.65 9.66
C ALA A 36 7.53 10.34 11.16
N LEU A 37 8.15 11.22 11.95
CA LEU A 37 8.27 11.07 13.40
C LEU A 37 6.90 11.09 14.09
N ARG A 38 6.00 11.98 13.68
CA ARG A 38 4.65 12.04 14.24
C ARG A 38 3.85 10.77 13.98
N ILE A 39 3.85 10.27 12.74
CA ILE A 39 3.14 9.03 12.42
C ILE A 39 3.80 7.82 13.10
N ALA A 40 5.13 7.83 13.29
CA ALA A 40 5.81 6.80 14.06
C ALA A 40 5.33 6.78 15.52
N GLN A 41 5.18 7.94 16.15
CA GLN A 41 4.63 8.04 17.50
C GLN A 41 3.17 7.53 17.54
N GLU A 42 2.31 8.02 16.64
CA GLU A 42 0.92 7.56 16.54
C GLU A 42 0.84 6.04 16.34
N ALA A 43 1.74 5.46 15.53
CA ALA A 43 1.80 4.02 15.30
C ALA A 43 2.14 3.24 16.57
N ARG A 44 3.13 3.68 17.35
CA ARG A 44 3.47 3.05 18.64
C ARG A 44 2.29 3.10 19.61
N GLU A 45 1.58 4.21 19.67
CA GLU A 45 0.50 4.41 20.64
C GLU A 45 -0.77 3.62 20.28
N ARG A 46 -1.08 3.45 18.99
CA ARG A 46 -2.41 3.00 18.56
C ARG A 46 -2.47 1.63 17.91
N TRP A 47 -1.43 1.25 17.16
CA TRP A 47 -1.51 0.11 16.24
C TRP A 47 -0.41 -0.92 16.45
N LEU A 48 0.77 -0.47 16.91
CA LEU A 48 2.01 -1.23 16.90
C LEU A 48 2.86 -0.97 18.16
N PRO A 49 2.34 -1.24 19.37
CA PRO A 49 3.03 -0.94 20.64
C PRO A 49 4.35 -1.73 20.82
N ASP A 50 4.40 -2.97 20.33
CA ASP A 50 5.57 -3.87 20.46
C ASP A 50 6.46 -3.89 19.21
N CYS A 51 6.19 -3.04 18.22
CA CYS A 51 6.91 -3.01 16.96
C CYS A 51 8.18 -2.17 17.06
N GLU A 52 9.27 -2.65 16.46
CA GLU A 52 10.46 -1.84 16.27
C GLU A 52 10.22 -0.81 15.15
N ILE A 53 9.97 0.45 15.51
CA ILE A 53 9.70 1.53 14.55
C ILE A 53 10.91 2.43 14.35
N ARG A 54 11.41 2.50 13.11
CA ARG A 54 12.54 3.35 12.68
C ARG A 54 12.09 4.37 11.64
N VAL A 55 12.51 5.63 11.81
CA VAL A 55 12.33 6.70 10.81
C VAL A 55 13.66 6.93 10.11
N LEU A 56 13.69 6.69 8.81
CA LEU A 56 14.89 6.73 7.99
C LEU A 56 14.89 7.98 7.10
N ASP A 57 16.09 8.46 6.76
CA ASP A 57 16.28 9.65 5.93
C ASP A 57 16.28 9.33 4.44
N GLU A 58 16.78 8.14 4.08
CA GLU A 58 16.87 7.69 2.69
C GLU A 58 15.74 6.72 2.33
N PRO A 59 15.02 6.96 1.21
CA PRO A 59 13.88 6.13 0.83
C PRO A 59 14.26 4.69 0.47
N ASP A 60 15.42 4.49 -0.18
CA ASP A 60 15.92 3.17 -0.53
C ASP A 60 16.28 2.35 0.71
N GLU A 61 16.74 2.99 1.79
CA GLU A 61 17.01 2.31 3.05
C GLU A 61 15.74 1.80 3.72
N ALA A 62 14.66 2.57 3.63
CA ALA A 62 13.37 2.20 4.21
C ALA A 62 12.76 0.94 3.60
N ILE A 63 12.98 0.71 2.31
CA ILE A 63 12.39 -0.43 1.59
C ILE A 63 13.30 -1.67 1.54
N ARG A 64 14.62 -1.53 1.75
CA ARG A 64 15.63 -2.56 1.46
C ARG A 64 15.32 -3.94 2.04
N ASN A 65 14.91 -4.00 3.30
CA ASN A 65 14.66 -5.26 4.02
C ASN A 65 13.16 -5.58 4.17
N ALA A 66 12.30 -4.77 3.56
CA ALA A 66 10.86 -4.90 3.73
C ALA A 66 10.33 -6.13 2.97
N THR A 67 9.51 -6.92 3.64
CA THR A 67 8.67 -7.96 3.02
C THR A 67 7.33 -7.42 2.52
N LEU A 68 6.96 -6.23 3.01
CA LEU A 68 5.73 -5.52 2.72
C LEU A 68 6.03 -4.02 2.68
N ILE A 69 5.68 -3.35 1.59
CA ILE A 69 5.89 -1.92 1.38
C ILE A 69 4.53 -1.28 1.08
N ALA A 70 4.20 -0.17 1.74
CA ALA A 70 3.07 0.67 1.35
C ALA A 70 3.56 2.02 0.84
N THR A 71 3.24 2.37 -0.42
CA THR A 71 3.50 3.70 -0.98
C THR A 71 2.23 4.52 -0.94
N THR A 72 2.31 5.70 -0.32
CA THR A 72 1.14 6.52 0.07
C THR A 72 1.39 8.01 -0.15
N THR A 73 2.25 8.34 -1.09
CA THR A 73 2.70 9.69 -1.43
C THR A 73 1.95 10.21 -2.67
N ALA A 74 1.75 11.52 -2.72
CA ALA A 74 1.29 12.21 -3.92
C ALA A 74 2.46 12.52 -4.89
N SER A 75 3.57 11.78 -4.81
CA SER A 75 4.73 12.05 -5.66
C SER A 75 4.44 11.65 -7.10
N CYS A 76 4.70 12.55 -8.04
CA CYS A 76 4.56 12.27 -9.46
C CYS A 76 5.78 11.55 -10.06
N HIS A 77 6.82 11.35 -9.24
CA HIS A 77 8.06 10.67 -9.62
C HIS A 77 8.37 9.53 -8.64
N PRO A 78 9.11 8.50 -9.09
CA PRO A 78 9.52 7.39 -8.23
C PRO A 78 10.19 7.90 -6.95
N ILE A 79 9.71 7.40 -5.81
CA ILE A 79 10.16 7.86 -4.48
C ILE A 79 11.43 7.16 -4.01
N ALA A 80 11.77 6.04 -4.62
CA ALA A 80 12.95 5.23 -4.39
C ALA A 80 13.38 4.61 -5.73
N ARG A 81 14.56 3.99 -5.78
CA ARG A 81 15.02 3.28 -6.97
C ARG A 81 14.40 1.89 -7.11
N PHE A 82 14.09 1.24 -5.98
CA PHE A 82 13.58 -0.13 -5.92
C PHE A 82 14.55 -1.20 -6.50
N ASP A 83 15.82 -0.87 -6.71
CA ASP A 83 16.83 -1.80 -7.27
C ASP A 83 17.21 -2.94 -6.32
N SER A 84 16.93 -2.80 -5.02
CA SER A 84 17.33 -3.75 -3.98
C SER A 84 16.15 -4.18 -3.12
N LEU A 85 15.07 -4.58 -3.78
CA LEU A 85 13.92 -5.20 -3.14
C LEU A 85 14.23 -6.62 -2.69
N ARG A 86 13.66 -7.02 -1.55
CA ARG A 86 13.63 -8.42 -1.14
C ARG A 86 12.83 -9.23 -2.16
N LYS A 87 13.33 -10.42 -2.53
CA LYS A 87 12.58 -11.37 -3.37
C LYS A 87 11.25 -11.73 -2.68
N GLY A 88 10.15 -11.71 -3.44
CA GLY A 88 8.81 -12.02 -2.92
C GLY A 88 8.18 -10.90 -2.09
N VAL A 89 8.69 -9.66 -2.19
CA VAL A 89 8.09 -8.51 -1.50
C VAL A 89 6.69 -8.21 -2.04
N HIS A 90 5.77 -7.84 -1.15
CA HIS A 90 4.47 -7.29 -1.52
C HIS A 90 4.49 -5.76 -1.44
N ILE A 91 3.89 -5.08 -2.43
CA ILE A 91 3.79 -3.62 -2.46
C ILE A 91 2.32 -3.20 -2.59
N ASN A 92 1.83 -2.41 -1.63
CA ASN A 92 0.58 -1.67 -1.75
C ASN A 92 0.88 -0.28 -2.33
N CYS A 93 0.49 -0.05 -3.58
CA CYS A 93 0.61 1.22 -4.26
C CYS A 93 -0.71 1.99 -4.14
N MET A 94 -0.76 2.97 -3.23
CA MET A 94 -1.98 3.74 -2.90
C MET A 94 -1.90 5.22 -3.32
N GLY A 95 -0.71 5.72 -3.69
CA GLY A 95 -0.47 7.11 -4.03
C GLY A 95 -0.74 7.44 -5.50
N ALA A 96 -0.02 8.43 -6.05
CA ALA A 96 -0.21 8.85 -7.44
C ALA A 96 0.12 7.71 -8.42
N HIS A 97 -0.81 7.41 -9.34
CA HIS A 97 -0.74 6.24 -10.21
C HIS A 97 -1.24 6.52 -11.63
N THR A 98 -1.19 7.77 -12.10
CA THR A 98 -1.60 8.05 -13.49
C THR A 98 -0.60 7.46 -14.49
N GLN A 99 -0.97 7.45 -15.77
CA GLN A 99 -0.07 6.99 -16.84
C GLN A 99 1.29 7.74 -16.86
N GLU A 100 1.33 8.99 -16.42
CA GLU A 100 2.56 9.80 -16.42
C GLU A 100 3.19 9.93 -15.03
N GLN A 101 2.41 9.75 -13.96
CA GLN A 101 2.81 10.03 -12.59
C GLN A 101 2.74 8.79 -11.71
N ARG A 102 3.88 8.33 -11.19
CA ARG A 102 3.94 7.11 -10.37
C ARG A 102 4.96 7.17 -9.26
N GLU A 103 4.62 6.50 -8.17
CA GLU A 103 5.51 6.28 -7.03
C GLU A 103 6.52 5.15 -7.25
N ILE A 104 6.18 4.21 -8.15
CA ILE A 104 6.97 3.00 -8.43
C ILE A 104 7.52 3.10 -9.86
N PRO A 105 8.81 2.79 -10.08
CA PRO A 105 9.38 2.72 -11.43
C PRO A 105 8.64 1.71 -12.31
N ARG A 106 8.43 2.05 -13.59
CA ARG A 106 7.68 1.22 -14.55
C ARG A 106 8.23 -0.21 -14.69
N HIS A 107 9.55 -0.36 -14.73
CA HIS A 107 10.18 -1.67 -14.89
C HIS A 107 9.88 -2.62 -13.71
N ILE A 108 9.62 -2.07 -12.52
CA ILE A 108 9.22 -2.86 -11.34
C ILE A 108 7.79 -3.38 -11.51
N LEU A 109 6.88 -2.54 -12.05
CA LEU A 109 5.49 -2.96 -12.34
C LEU A 109 5.47 -4.08 -13.38
N GLU A 110 6.19 -3.91 -14.49
CA GLU A 110 6.24 -4.87 -15.59
C GLU A 110 6.88 -6.21 -15.19
N GLY A 111 7.78 -6.19 -14.20
CA GLY A 111 8.43 -7.38 -13.65
C GLY A 111 7.70 -8.04 -12.48
N SER A 112 6.51 -7.55 -12.10
CA SER A 112 5.78 -8.03 -10.92
C SER A 112 4.43 -8.64 -11.29
N THR A 113 3.91 -9.48 -10.39
CA THR A 113 2.51 -9.89 -10.45
C THR A 113 1.63 -8.74 -9.97
N LEU A 114 0.90 -8.13 -10.91
CA LEU A 114 0.00 -7.01 -10.61
C LEU A 114 -1.35 -7.50 -10.10
N ILE A 115 -1.89 -6.81 -9.11
CA ILE A 115 -3.19 -7.03 -8.50
C ILE A 115 -3.93 -5.69 -8.52
N VAL A 116 -5.21 -5.69 -8.89
CA VAL A 116 -6.05 -4.48 -9.00
C VAL A 116 -7.46 -4.75 -8.49
N GLU A 117 -8.22 -3.70 -8.19
CA GLU A 117 -9.65 -3.82 -7.91
C GLU A 117 -10.44 -4.20 -9.17
N ASN A 118 -10.13 -3.51 -10.28
CA ASN A 118 -10.77 -3.68 -11.58
C ASN A 118 -9.76 -3.39 -12.68
N ARG A 119 -9.58 -4.33 -13.63
CA ARG A 119 -8.59 -4.17 -14.70
C ARG A 119 -8.91 -3.05 -15.68
N GLU A 120 -10.18 -2.87 -16.02
CA GLU A 120 -10.59 -1.84 -16.99
C GLU A 120 -10.26 -0.45 -16.46
N THR A 121 -10.65 -0.16 -15.22
CA THR A 121 -10.30 1.10 -14.53
C THR A 121 -8.79 1.26 -14.41
N ALA A 122 -8.06 0.22 -13.97
CA ALA A 122 -6.61 0.30 -13.84
C ALA A 122 -5.91 0.55 -15.19
N CYS A 123 -6.39 -0.03 -16.30
CA CYS A 123 -5.85 0.25 -17.63
C CYS A 123 -6.13 1.69 -18.06
N ALA A 124 -7.35 2.18 -17.82
CA ALA A 124 -7.75 3.53 -18.19
C ALA A 124 -6.95 4.60 -17.41
N GLU A 125 -6.87 4.46 -16.09
CA GLU A 125 -6.30 5.48 -15.20
C GLU A 125 -4.78 5.32 -15.01
N ALA A 126 -4.34 4.07 -14.87
CA ALA A 126 -2.97 3.73 -14.49
C ALA A 126 -2.19 3.00 -15.60
N GLY A 127 -2.80 2.79 -16.78
CA GLY A 127 -2.21 2.38 -18.05
C GLY A 127 -2.13 0.87 -18.34
N GLU A 128 -1.83 0.57 -19.60
CA GLU A 128 -2.06 -0.73 -20.29
C GLU A 128 -1.32 -1.95 -19.74
N TRP A 129 -0.23 -1.79 -18.98
CA TRP A 129 0.47 -2.91 -18.33
C TRP A 129 -0.41 -3.63 -17.27
N HIS A 130 -1.52 -3.02 -16.83
CA HIS A 130 -2.49 -3.68 -15.95
C HIS A 130 -3.42 -4.67 -16.66
N ARG A 131 -3.35 -4.80 -17.99
CA ARG A 131 -4.24 -5.65 -18.79
C ARG A 131 -4.31 -7.10 -18.31
N ASN A 132 -3.20 -7.62 -17.79
CA ASN A 132 -3.07 -8.99 -17.28
C ASN A 132 -3.05 -9.06 -15.74
N ALA A 133 -3.39 -7.98 -15.03
CA ALA A 133 -3.42 -7.96 -13.58
C ALA A 133 -4.49 -8.91 -13.03
N PHE A 134 -4.25 -9.48 -11.85
CA PHE A 134 -5.26 -10.22 -11.11
C PHE A 134 -6.25 -9.25 -10.48
N GLU A 135 -7.54 -9.52 -10.59
CA GLU A 135 -8.55 -8.79 -9.83
C GLU A 135 -8.68 -9.40 -8.43
N ILE A 136 -8.90 -8.58 -7.39
CA ILE A 136 -8.99 -9.05 -6.00
C ILE A 136 -9.87 -10.32 -5.82
N PRO A 137 -11.08 -10.43 -6.42
CA PRO A 137 -11.91 -11.63 -6.27
C PRO A 137 -11.26 -12.91 -6.80
N SER A 138 -10.41 -12.81 -7.84
CA SER A 138 -9.71 -13.96 -8.40
C SER A 138 -8.67 -14.56 -7.45
N LEU A 139 -8.16 -13.77 -6.50
CA LEU A 139 -7.16 -14.21 -5.52
C LEU A 139 -7.71 -15.25 -4.53
N LEU A 140 -9.03 -15.34 -4.36
CA LEU A 140 -9.65 -16.34 -3.48
C LEU A 140 -9.40 -17.77 -3.96
N ASN A 141 -9.11 -17.95 -5.25
CA ASN A 141 -8.86 -19.25 -5.87
C ASN A 141 -7.46 -19.34 -6.50
N ALA A 142 -6.59 -18.36 -6.26
CA ALA A 142 -5.26 -18.34 -6.86
C ALA A 142 -4.32 -19.27 -6.11
N ASP A 143 -3.45 -19.96 -6.86
CA ASP A 143 -2.27 -20.59 -6.29
C ASP A 143 -1.34 -19.53 -5.65
N SER A 144 -0.46 -19.98 -4.76
CA SER A 144 0.45 -19.11 -4.02
C SER A 144 1.26 -18.18 -4.95
N LEU A 145 1.13 -16.87 -4.75
CA LEU A 145 1.90 -15.85 -5.48
C LEU A 145 3.24 -15.49 -4.81
N LEU A 146 3.66 -16.24 -3.79
CA LEU A 146 4.76 -15.87 -2.88
C LEU A 146 6.16 -15.85 -3.53
N GLU A 147 6.36 -16.49 -4.68
CA GLU A 147 7.68 -16.52 -5.33
C GLU A 147 8.02 -15.24 -6.11
N ASN A 148 7.00 -14.45 -6.46
CA ASN A 148 7.13 -13.23 -7.25
C ASN A 148 6.94 -11.99 -6.39
N THR A 149 7.56 -10.89 -6.80
CA THR A 149 7.16 -9.58 -6.31
C THR A 149 5.70 -9.35 -6.71
N THR A 150 4.88 -8.97 -5.76
CA THR A 150 3.44 -8.71 -5.99
C THR A 150 3.15 -7.24 -5.72
N ILE A 151 2.35 -6.62 -6.57
CA ILE A 151 1.99 -5.21 -6.42
C ILE A 151 0.48 -5.09 -6.50
N PHE A 152 -0.13 -4.66 -5.40
CA PHE A 152 -1.50 -4.16 -5.42
C PHE A 152 -1.48 -2.70 -5.87
N SER A 153 -1.95 -2.44 -7.09
CA SER A 153 -2.03 -1.11 -7.68
C SER A 153 -3.46 -0.59 -7.56
N SER A 154 -3.70 0.21 -6.52
CA SER A 154 -5.03 0.69 -6.18
C SER A 154 -5.40 1.94 -6.97
N THR A 155 -6.51 1.90 -7.70
CA THR A 155 -7.13 3.09 -8.33
C THR A 155 -8.38 3.54 -7.59
N GLY A 156 -8.85 2.75 -6.62
CA GLY A 156 -10.16 2.91 -6.01
C GLY A 156 -11.26 2.32 -6.90
N HIS A 157 -12.37 1.96 -6.25
CA HIS A 157 -13.52 1.36 -6.94
C HIS A 157 -14.80 1.58 -6.15
N ALA A 158 -15.83 2.15 -6.79
CA ALA A 158 -17.08 2.58 -6.14
C ALA A 158 -17.80 1.47 -5.37
N PHE A 159 -17.59 0.21 -5.73
CA PHE A 159 -18.09 -0.94 -4.98
C PHE A 159 -17.67 -0.91 -3.50
N TYR A 160 -16.41 -0.57 -3.19
CA TYR A 160 -15.93 -0.54 -1.81
C TYR A 160 -16.53 0.62 -1.00
N ASP A 161 -16.81 1.74 -1.66
CA ASP A 161 -17.53 2.87 -1.05
C ASP A 161 -18.96 2.47 -0.70
N LEU A 162 -19.64 1.75 -1.61
CA LEU A 162 -21.00 1.25 -1.39
C LEU A 162 -21.05 0.22 -0.26
N VAL A 163 -20.09 -0.71 -0.19
CA VAL A 163 -19.98 -1.70 0.90
C VAL A 163 -19.78 -0.98 2.23
N THR A 164 -18.86 -0.01 2.29
CA THR A 164 -18.58 0.78 3.50
C THR A 164 -19.83 1.57 3.93
N THR A 165 -20.50 2.22 2.99
CA THR A 165 -21.72 2.99 3.24
C THR A 165 -22.84 2.09 3.77
N SER A 166 -23.06 0.93 3.15
CA SER A 166 -24.07 -0.04 3.58
C SER A 166 -23.80 -0.56 4.99
N TYR A 167 -22.54 -0.86 5.31
CA TYR A 167 -22.14 -1.27 6.65
C TYR A 167 -22.44 -0.19 7.70
N LEU A 168 -22.07 1.06 7.43
CA LEU A 168 -22.31 2.18 8.34
C LEU A 168 -23.81 2.42 8.57
N LEU A 169 -24.63 2.36 7.51
CA LEU A 169 -26.09 2.50 7.62
C LEU A 169 -26.71 1.43 8.51
N ARG A 170 -26.32 0.16 8.33
CA ARG A 170 -26.81 -0.95 9.16
C ARG A 170 -26.43 -0.77 10.64
N LYS A 171 -25.20 -0.33 10.91
CA LYS A 171 -24.71 -0.10 12.28
C LYS A 171 -25.44 1.06 12.96
N LEU A 172 -25.76 2.12 12.23
CA LEU A 172 -26.54 3.24 12.76
C LEU A 172 -27.96 2.78 13.12
N GLN A 173 -28.62 2.03 12.24
CA GLN A 173 -29.97 1.51 12.48
C GLN A 173 -30.04 0.56 13.69
N SER A 174 -29.00 -0.24 13.93
CA SER A 174 -28.94 -1.13 15.11
C SER A 174 -28.63 -0.42 16.42
N THR A 175 -28.22 0.86 16.39
CA THR A 175 -27.87 1.64 17.60
C THR A 175 -29.04 2.52 18.06
N THR A 176 -30.01 2.78 17.19
CA THR A 176 -31.24 3.55 17.47
C THR A 176 -32.44 2.68 17.89
N ALA A 177 -32.27 1.36 17.97
CA ALA A 177 -33.26 0.40 18.48
C ALA A 177 -32.82 -0.12 19.86
#